data_AF-A0A528D9U8-F1
#
_entry.id   AF-A0A528D9U8-F1
#
_cell.length_a   1.000
_cell.length_b   1.000
_cell.length_c   1.000
_cell.angle_alpha   90.00
_cell.angle_beta   90.00
_cell.angle_gamma   90.00
#
_symmetry.space_group_name_H-M   'P 1'
#
loop_
_entity.id
_entity.type
_entity.pdbx_description
1 polymer ?
#
loop_
_entity_poly.entity_id
_entity_poly.type
_entity_poly.pdbx_seq_one_letter_code
_entity_poly.pdbx_strand_id
1 'polypeptide(L)'
;GIDPAKRSADDYISTLIAWRRETVNAICERIEKAHGRDWVSVVGSARKFSECMIYGRYVDDVLAGAGHFHDSVAFCRVHWNGKALSDEEFRRFVDAMAPEQVAIGMQSFIGTDVA
;
A
#
# COMPACT_ATOMS: atom_id res chain seq x y z
N GLY A 1 8.30 -15.79 -8.64
CA GLY A 1 6.91 -15.51 -8.21
C GLY A 1 6.70 -15.99 -6.78
N ILE A 2 5.71 -15.41 -6.09
CA ILE A 2 5.15 -15.93 -4.83
C ILE A 2 4.14 -17.03 -5.20
N ASP A 3 4.04 -18.08 -4.38
CA ASP A 3 3.12 -19.20 -4.63
C ASP A 3 1.65 -18.74 -4.61
N PRO A 4 0.91 -18.85 -5.72
CA PRO A 4 -0.50 -18.43 -5.78
C PRO A 4 -1.44 -19.25 -4.88
N ALA A 5 -1.01 -20.42 -4.37
CA ALA A 5 -1.80 -21.22 -3.44
C ALA A 5 -1.85 -20.61 -2.03
N LYS A 6 -0.89 -19.75 -1.68
CA LYS A 6 -0.78 -19.14 -0.35
C LYS A 6 -1.63 -17.87 -0.29
N ARG A 7 -2.92 -18.04 0.03
CA ARG A 7 -3.84 -16.92 0.29
C ARG A 7 -3.57 -16.35 1.68
N SER A 8 -3.26 -15.05 1.75
CA SER A 8 -3.21 -14.28 3.00
C SER A 8 -4.44 -13.38 3.06
N ALA A 9 -4.95 -13.15 4.28
CA ALA A 9 -6.03 -12.21 4.57
C ALA A 9 -5.51 -10.82 4.98
N ASP A 10 -4.18 -10.64 4.99
CA ASP A 10 -3.54 -9.42 5.44
C ASP A 10 -3.70 -8.33 4.36
N ASP A 11 -4.18 -7.17 4.78
CA ASP A 11 -4.27 -5.98 3.94
C ASP A 11 -3.00 -5.14 4.12
N TYR A 12 -2.21 -5.03 3.06
CA TYR A 12 -0.98 -4.25 3.08
C TYR A 12 -1.16 -2.83 2.54
N ILE A 13 -2.37 -2.45 2.10
CA ILE A 13 -2.63 -1.18 1.42
C ILE A 13 -2.72 -0.03 2.43
N SER A 14 -1.86 0.97 2.28
CA SER A 14 -1.92 2.23 3.03
C SER A 14 -1.31 3.37 2.21
N THR A 15 -1.65 4.61 2.53
CA THR A 15 -1.26 5.80 1.75
C THR A 15 -0.08 6.56 2.35
N LEU A 16 0.16 6.43 3.66
CA LEU A 16 1.36 6.93 4.31
C LEU A 16 2.18 5.74 4.79
N ILE A 17 3.06 5.28 3.91
CA ILE A 17 3.91 4.10 4.12
C ILE A 17 5.35 4.42 3.77
N ALA A 18 6.28 3.82 4.53
CA ALA A 18 7.71 3.89 4.27
C ALA A 18 8.22 2.49 3.94
N TRP A 19 9.06 2.39 2.91
CA TRP A 19 9.67 1.13 2.49
C TRP A 19 11.18 1.14 2.70
N ARG A 20 11.71 0.02 3.16
CA ARG A 20 13.15 -0.17 3.26
C ARG A 20 13.73 -0.32 1.86
N ARG A 21 14.65 0.58 1.50
CA ARG A 21 15.28 0.60 0.17
C ARG A 21 15.88 -0.74 -0.22
N GLU A 22 16.59 -1.38 0.71
CA GLU A 22 17.21 -2.68 0.50
C GLU A 22 16.18 -3.78 0.18
N THR A 23 15.01 -3.74 0.80
CA THR A 23 13.91 -4.68 0.54
C THR A 23 13.31 -4.44 -0.84
N VAL A 24 13.09 -3.18 -1.23
CA VAL A 24 12.61 -2.83 -2.58
C VAL A 24 13.60 -3.30 -3.65
N ASN A 25 14.90 -3.04 -3.45
CA ASN A 25 15.94 -3.49 -4.39
C ASN A 25 15.96 -5.03 -4.52
N ALA A 26 15.89 -5.75 -3.39
CA ALA A 26 15.88 -7.20 -3.38
C ALA A 26 14.60 -7.79 -4.03
N ILE A 27 13.47 -7.09 -3.97
CA ILE A 27 12.25 -7.44 -4.71
C ILE A 27 12.51 -7.31 -6.22
N CYS A 28 13.04 -6.18 -6.69
CA CYS A 28 13.35 -5.95 -8.10
C CYS A 28 14.32 -7.01 -8.64
N GLU A 29 15.45 -7.25 -7.95
CA GLU A 29 16.43 -8.27 -8.33
C GLU A 29 15.82 -9.68 -8.40
N ARG A 30 14.92 -10.02 -7.46
CA ARG A 30 14.22 -11.32 -7.48
C ARG A 30 13.29 -11.44 -8.67
N ILE A 31 12.57 -10.38 -9.03
CA ILE A 31 11.71 -10.35 -10.22
C ILE A 31 12.56 -10.58 -11.47
N GLU A 32 13.67 -9.87 -11.61
CA GLU A 32 14.57 -10.03 -12.75
C GLU A 32 15.14 -11.44 -12.85
N LYS A 33 15.67 -11.97 -11.74
CA LYS A 33 16.22 -13.32 -11.68
C LYS A 33 15.19 -14.40 -12.03
N ALA A 34 13.94 -14.23 -11.58
CA ALA A 34 12.88 -15.20 -11.82
C ALA A 34 12.34 -15.17 -13.27
N HIS A 35 12.47 -14.05 -13.98
CA HIS A 35 11.87 -13.85 -15.30
C HIS A 35 12.88 -13.64 -16.44
N GLY A 36 14.17 -13.43 -16.13
CA GLY A 36 15.21 -13.17 -17.12
C GLY A 36 15.02 -11.87 -17.90
N ARG A 37 14.29 -10.90 -17.34
CA ARG A 37 13.92 -9.61 -17.96
C ARG A 37 13.89 -8.51 -16.91
N ASP A 38 14.07 -7.27 -17.34
CA ASP A 38 13.97 -6.07 -16.51
C ASP A 38 12.65 -6.05 -15.67
N TRP A 39 12.77 -5.67 -14.39
CA TRP A 39 11.65 -5.72 -13.46
C TRP A 39 10.48 -4.83 -13.88
N VAL A 40 10.74 -3.65 -14.48
CA VAL A 40 9.71 -2.71 -14.92
C VAL A 40 8.86 -3.35 -16.01
N SER A 41 9.50 -4.02 -16.97
CA SER A 41 8.80 -4.75 -18.03
C SER A 41 7.92 -5.87 -17.47
N VAL A 42 8.44 -6.64 -16.50
CA VAL A 42 7.70 -7.75 -15.88
C VAL A 42 6.49 -7.22 -15.12
N VAL A 43 6.70 -6.27 -14.21
CA VAL A 43 5.64 -5.67 -13.40
C VAL A 43 4.61 -4.97 -14.29
N GLY A 44 5.05 -4.18 -15.28
CA GLY A 44 4.17 -3.48 -16.21
C GLY A 44 3.37 -4.40 -17.14
N SER A 45 3.83 -5.64 -17.37
CA SER A 45 3.08 -6.63 -18.15
C SER A 45 1.89 -7.23 -17.38
N ALA A 46 1.92 -7.17 -16.05
CA ALA A 46 0.80 -7.52 -15.20
C ALA A 46 -0.04 -6.27 -14.91
N ARG A 47 -1.25 -6.22 -15.44
CA ARG A 47 -2.20 -5.12 -15.14
C ARG A 47 -3.14 -5.64 -14.06
N LYS A 48 -3.26 -4.91 -12.93
CA LYS A 48 -3.98 -5.28 -11.68
C LYS A 48 -3.07 -5.90 -10.61
N PHE A 49 -2.12 -5.13 -10.12
CA PHE A 49 -1.42 -5.41 -8.87
C PHE A 49 -1.42 -4.16 -7.99
N SER A 50 -1.18 -4.36 -6.71
CA SER A 50 -0.78 -3.30 -5.80
C SER A 50 0.67 -3.57 -5.38
N GLU A 51 1.48 -2.55 -5.50
CA GLU A 51 2.87 -2.52 -5.05
C GLU A 51 2.97 -2.75 -3.53
N CYS A 52 2.01 -2.26 -2.75
CA CYS A 52 1.87 -2.56 -1.32
C CYS A 52 1.71 -4.07 -1.07
N MET A 53 0.86 -4.73 -1.86
CA MET A 53 0.67 -6.19 -1.75
C MET A 53 1.95 -6.96 -2.12
N ILE A 54 2.68 -6.52 -3.15
CA ILE A 54 3.97 -7.15 -3.51
C ILE A 54 4.98 -7.00 -2.38
N TYR A 55 5.10 -5.81 -1.81
CA TYR A 55 6.03 -5.53 -0.72
C TYR A 55 5.70 -6.35 0.53
N GLY A 56 4.46 -6.28 1.01
CA GLY A 56 4.02 -6.97 2.22
C GLY A 56 4.17 -8.48 2.10
N ARG A 57 3.73 -9.06 0.98
CA ARG A 57 3.87 -10.51 0.76
C ARG A 57 5.33 -10.92 0.63
N TYR A 58 6.21 -10.10 0.07
CA TYR A 58 7.65 -10.39 0.05
C TYR A 58 8.23 -10.42 1.47
N VAL A 59 7.88 -9.44 2.31
CA VAL A 59 8.32 -9.41 3.71
C VAL A 59 7.86 -10.65 4.47
N ASP A 60 6.58 -11.03 4.33
CA ASP A 60 6.04 -12.15 5.11
C ASP A 60 6.48 -13.52 4.59
N ASP A 61 6.48 -13.72 3.26
CA ASP A 61 6.76 -15.04 2.70
C ASP A 61 8.23 -15.31 2.41
N VAL A 62 9.00 -14.27 2.09
CA VAL A 62 10.41 -14.43 1.67
C VAL A 62 11.35 -14.04 2.80
N LEU A 63 11.06 -12.95 3.52
CA LEU A 63 11.90 -12.51 4.64
C LEU A 63 11.44 -13.05 5.99
N ALA A 64 10.26 -13.67 6.08
CA ALA A 64 9.65 -14.10 7.34
C ALA A 64 9.64 -12.97 8.39
N GLY A 65 9.33 -11.74 7.95
CA GLY A 65 9.28 -10.56 8.81
C GLY A 65 10.64 -9.93 9.15
N ALA A 66 11.77 -10.45 8.65
CA ALA A 66 13.09 -9.92 9.00
C ALA A 66 13.21 -8.42 8.68
N GLY A 67 13.62 -7.63 9.69
CA GLY A 67 13.77 -6.18 9.58
C GLY A 67 12.46 -5.38 9.54
N HIS A 68 11.32 -6.02 9.80
CA HIS A 68 9.98 -5.43 9.76
C HIS A 68 9.18 -5.82 11.01
N PHE A 69 8.07 -5.13 11.23
CA PHE A 69 7.09 -5.47 12.24
C PHE A 69 5.69 -5.33 11.64
N HIS A 70 4.72 -6.04 12.22
CA HIS A 70 3.31 -5.88 11.87
C HIS A 70 2.68 -4.83 12.77
N ASP A 71 1.87 -3.98 12.16
CA ASP A 71 1.03 -3.02 12.86
C ASP A 71 -0.27 -2.84 12.08
N SER A 72 -1.38 -2.73 12.80
CA SER A 72 -2.70 -2.45 12.24
C SER A 72 -3.00 -0.94 12.17
N VAL A 73 -2.14 -0.11 12.75
CA VAL A 73 -2.33 1.35 12.76
C VAL A 73 -1.96 1.95 11.39
N ALA A 74 -2.94 2.54 10.74
CA ALA A 74 -2.72 3.35 9.54
C ALA A 74 -2.46 4.81 9.93
N PHE A 75 -1.29 5.35 9.60
CA PHE A 75 -0.92 6.75 9.85
C PHE A 75 -1.66 7.76 8.95
N CYS A 76 -2.33 7.28 7.89
CA CYS A 76 -3.15 8.09 7.01
C CYS A 76 -4.60 7.64 7.10
N ARG A 77 -5.50 8.55 7.46
CA ARG A 77 -6.94 8.31 7.38
C ARG A 77 -7.39 8.61 5.96
N VAL A 78 -7.98 7.63 5.28
CA VAL A 78 -8.33 7.78 3.87
C VAL A 78 -9.82 7.69 3.65
N HIS A 79 -10.37 8.68 2.94
CA HIS A 79 -11.72 8.63 2.39
C HIS A 79 -11.67 8.07 0.97
N TRP A 80 -11.78 6.75 0.87
CA TRP A 80 -11.70 6.02 -0.40
C TRP A 80 -13.00 6.13 -1.22
N ASN A 81 -14.12 5.74 -0.63
CA ASN A 81 -15.36 5.52 -1.37
C ASN A 81 -16.41 6.57 -1.02
N GLY A 82 -17.32 6.83 -1.96
CA GLY A 82 -18.49 7.67 -1.75
C GLY A 82 -18.43 8.97 -2.52
N LYS A 83 -19.00 10.03 -1.92
CA LYS A 83 -19.05 11.38 -2.50
C LYS A 83 -18.09 12.31 -1.78
N ALA A 84 -17.86 13.47 -2.38
CA ALA A 84 -17.23 14.61 -1.73
C ALA A 84 -17.90 14.90 -0.39
N LEU A 85 -17.08 15.14 0.62
CA LEU A 85 -17.53 15.59 1.92
C LEU A 85 -17.84 17.08 1.86
N SER A 86 -18.95 17.49 2.47
CA SER A 86 -19.16 18.88 2.85
C SER A 86 -18.15 19.31 3.92
N ASP A 87 -17.98 20.62 4.14
CA ASP A 87 -17.09 21.13 5.18
C ASP A 87 -17.40 20.58 6.58
N GLU A 88 -18.67 20.38 6.92
CA GLU A 88 -19.07 19.83 8.21
C GLU A 88 -18.69 18.35 8.32
N GLU A 89 -18.91 17.58 7.26
CA GLU A 89 -18.48 16.18 7.19
C GLU A 89 -16.95 16.05 7.22
N PHE A 90 -16.24 16.97 6.57
CA PHE A 90 -14.79 17.01 6.60
C PHE A 90 -14.26 17.35 8.00
N ARG A 91 -14.83 18.34 8.70
CA ARG A 91 -14.48 18.62 10.10
C ARG A 91 -14.68 17.40 10.98
N ARG A 92 -15.83 16.71 10.87
CA ARG A 92 -16.07 15.44 11.59
C ARG A 92 -15.07 14.35 11.22
N PHE A 93 -14.67 14.27 9.95
CA PHE A 93 -13.68 13.30 9.50
C PHE A 93 -12.31 13.54 10.15
N VAL A 94 -11.91 14.81 10.28
CA VAL A 94 -10.68 15.23 10.97
C VAL A 94 -10.78 14.99 12.47
N ASP A 95 -11.89 15.40 13.11
CA ASP A 95 -12.09 15.24 14.56
C ASP A 95 -12.09 13.77 15.00
N ALA A 96 -12.42 12.85 14.09
CA ALA A 96 -12.41 11.40 14.31
C ALA A 96 -11.04 10.74 14.05
N MET A 97 -9.99 11.50 13.74
CA MET A 97 -8.64 10.96 13.54
C MET A 97 -8.06 10.42 14.85
N ALA A 98 -7.41 9.26 14.78
CA ALA A 98 -6.63 8.74 15.89
C ALA A 98 -5.35 9.59 16.10
N PRO A 99 -4.76 9.64 17.31
CA PRO A 99 -3.54 10.42 17.56
C PRO A 99 -2.36 10.09 16.63
N GLU A 100 -2.27 8.84 16.18
CA GLU A 100 -1.24 8.36 15.27
C GLU A 100 -1.53 8.74 13.81
N GLN A 101 -2.78 9.07 13.46
CA GLN A 101 -3.14 9.51 12.12
C GLN A 101 -2.66 10.95 11.91
N VAL A 102 -1.61 11.12 11.12
CA VAL A 102 -0.96 12.41 10.85
C VAL A 102 -1.19 12.91 9.42
N ALA A 103 -1.89 12.12 8.60
CA ALA A 103 -2.20 12.47 7.21
C ALA A 103 -3.65 12.12 6.85
N ILE A 104 -4.16 12.82 5.85
CA ILE A 104 -5.48 12.58 5.24
C ILE A 104 -5.28 12.29 3.76
N GLY A 105 -5.88 11.19 3.30
CA GLY A 105 -6.01 10.87 1.89
C GLY A 105 -7.46 11.10 1.43
N MET A 106 -7.65 11.89 0.38
CA MET A 106 -8.95 12.04 -0.28
C MET A 106 -8.84 11.43 -1.67
N GLN A 107 -9.68 10.47 -1.99
CA GLN A 107 -9.67 9.86 -3.33
C GLN A 107 -10.00 10.92 -4.39
N SER A 108 -9.32 10.90 -5.54
CA SER A 108 -9.53 11.95 -6.56
C SER A 108 -10.88 11.82 -7.29
N PHE A 109 -11.46 10.62 -7.34
CA PHE A 109 -12.67 10.34 -8.12
C PHE A 109 -13.99 10.46 -7.33
N ILE A 110 -13.95 10.88 -6.06
CA ILE A 110 -15.16 11.12 -5.25
C ILE A 110 -15.77 12.51 -5.50
N GLY A 111 -15.16 13.31 -6.38
CA GLY A 111 -15.68 14.62 -6.78
C GLY A 111 -15.40 15.74 -5.78
N THR A 112 -14.40 15.57 -4.90
CA THR A 112 -13.97 16.63 -3.97
C THR A 112 -13.37 17.79 -4.77
N ASP A 113 -13.86 19.00 -4.49
CA ASP A 113 -13.28 20.23 -5.04
C ASP A 113 -11.91 20.48 -4.38
N VAL A 114 -10.92 20.84 -5.20
CA VAL A 114 -9.54 21.10 -4.78
C VAL A 114 -9.16 22.57 -4.96
N ALA A 115 -10.11 23.41 -5.38
CA ALA A 115 -9.95 24.84 -5.63
C ALA A 115 -10.10 25.70 -4.36
#